data_AF-A0ABD5S932-F1
#
_entry.id   AF-A0ABD5S932-F1
#
_cell.length_a   1.000
_cell.length_b   1.000
_cell.length_c   1.000
_cell.angle_alpha   90.00
_cell.angle_beta   90.00
_cell.angle_gamma   90.00
#
_symmetry.space_group_name_H-M   'P 1'
#
loop_
_entity.id
_entity.type
_entity.pdbx_description
1 polymer ?
#
loop_
_entity_poly.entity_id
_entity_poly.type
_entity_poly.pdbx_seq_one_letter_code
_entity_poly.pdbx_strand_id
1 'polypeptide(L)'
;RCTHSTPPHSFRKVASISRCCHAVLRLAKDGCVHTKDDTAALQAADEWEITGLARFAAFDLQFFLAGEPAFWYAPGENLTPAQVVCHSLVADTGSRQVSYALLLIEHADIHENDLRSTAPWYGLEPTASDMYAFLNGEVDQRQSRETVLPNPDEYDSLKSQYGVM
;
A
#
# COMPACT_ATOMS: atom_id res chain seq x y z
N ARG A 1 9.57 27.80 25.61
CA ARG A 1 10.03 28.99 24.84
C ARG A 1 10.49 28.47 23.49
N CYS A 2 9.62 28.56 22.48
CA CYS A 2 9.92 28.10 21.13
C CYS A 2 10.85 29.12 20.48
N THR A 3 12.04 28.69 20.07
CA THR A 3 12.94 29.49 19.25
C THR A 3 12.80 29.03 17.81
N HIS A 4 12.46 29.97 16.93
CA HIS A 4 12.59 29.81 15.47
C HIS A 4 14.02 29.37 15.14
N SER A 5 14.15 28.25 14.44
CA SER A 5 15.37 27.85 13.74
C SER A 5 14.94 26.93 12.60
N THR A 6 15.13 27.44 11.39
CA THR A 6 15.57 26.78 10.13
C THR A 6 15.12 25.33 9.89
N PRO A 7 14.55 25.01 8.71
CA PRO A 7 13.93 23.70 8.44
C PRO A 7 14.92 22.57 8.76
N PRO A 8 14.52 21.58 9.56
CA PRO A 8 15.46 20.60 10.05
C PRO A 8 15.85 19.65 8.91
N HIS A 9 17.15 19.62 8.61
CA HIS A 9 17.87 18.54 7.94
C HIS A 9 17.83 17.21 8.73
N SER A 10 16.71 16.88 9.36
CA SER A 10 16.56 15.67 10.17
C SER A 10 15.25 14.94 9.87
N PHE A 11 15.11 14.44 8.64
CA PHE A 11 14.29 13.28 8.30
C PHE A 11 14.89 11.98 8.88
N ARG A 12 15.33 12.01 10.15
CA ARG A 12 15.88 10.87 10.89
C ARG A 12 15.06 10.65 12.14
N LYS A 13 14.06 9.78 12.01
CA LYS A 13 13.55 8.80 13.00
C LYS A 13 12.02 8.68 12.92
N VAL A 14 11.51 7.99 11.89
CA VAL A 14 10.79 6.71 11.98
C VAL A 14 10.92 6.05 10.61
N ALA A 15 12.12 5.64 10.27
CA ALA A 15 12.36 4.78 9.13
C ALA A 15 13.41 3.78 9.61
N SER A 16 12.97 2.56 9.93
CA SER A 16 13.89 1.43 10.01
C SER A 16 14.34 1.15 8.59
N ILE A 17 15.32 1.93 8.14
CA ILE A 17 15.94 1.88 6.83
C ILE A 17 16.93 0.72 6.86
N SER A 18 16.62 -0.37 6.16
CA SER A 18 17.62 -1.34 5.74
C SER A 18 17.60 -1.47 4.21
N ARG A 19 18.47 -0.65 3.59
CA ARG A 19 19.12 -0.78 2.27
C ARG A 19 18.33 -1.51 1.17
N CYS A 20 17.53 -0.75 0.39
CA CYS A 20 17.30 -0.92 -1.05
C CYS A 20 16.15 -0.03 -1.56
N CYS A 21 16.45 1.24 -1.87
CA CYS A 21 15.75 2.18 -2.77
C CYS A 21 14.21 2.43 -2.78
N HIS A 22 13.34 1.78 -2.00
CA HIS A 22 11.90 2.14 -1.97
C HIS A 22 11.40 2.38 -0.55
N ALA A 23 11.69 3.55 0.01
CA ALA A 23 11.17 3.93 1.33
C ALA A 23 9.72 4.38 1.21
N VAL A 24 8.79 3.58 1.74
CA VAL A 24 7.39 3.98 1.94
C VAL A 24 7.29 4.64 3.31
N LEU A 25 7.09 5.95 3.34
CA LEU A 25 6.91 6.66 4.60
C LEU A 25 5.47 6.49 5.09
N ARG A 26 5.29 5.71 6.16
CA ARG A 26 4.03 5.65 6.91
C ARG A 26 3.90 6.89 7.77
N LEU A 27 2.91 7.73 7.49
CA LEU A 27 2.52 8.79 8.42
C LEU A 27 1.91 8.14 9.67
N ALA A 28 2.65 8.25 10.79
CA ALA A 28 2.48 7.38 11.94
C ALA A 28 1.15 7.62 12.69
N LYS A 29 0.51 6.51 13.07
CA LYS A 29 -0.57 6.41 14.05
C LYS A 29 -0.03 6.35 15.50
N ASP A 30 1.30 6.32 15.68
CA ASP A 30 1.95 6.08 16.96
C ASP A 30 2.89 7.24 17.36
N GLY A 31 2.32 8.21 18.08
CA GLY A 31 3.04 9.01 19.08
C GLY A 31 3.99 10.13 18.62
N CYS A 32 4.48 10.14 17.38
CA CYS A 32 5.07 11.34 16.77
C CYS A 32 4.01 12.00 15.90
N VAL A 33 3.49 13.14 16.34
CA VAL A 33 2.55 13.95 15.57
C VAL A 33 3.28 14.45 14.33
N HIS A 34 3.10 13.74 13.22
CA HIS A 34 3.35 14.30 11.90
C HIS A 34 2.39 15.48 11.75
N THR A 35 2.95 16.67 11.60
CA THR A 35 2.17 17.90 11.56
C THR A 35 1.58 18.08 10.17
N LYS A 36 0.59 18.97 10.03
CA LYS A 36 0.10 19.39 8.71
C LYS A 36 1.22 19.92 7.82
N ASP A 37 2.27 20.48 8.43
CA ASP A 37 3.40 21.07 7.74
C ASP A 37 4.28 20.00 7.08
N ASP A 38 4.46 18.84 7.73
CA ASP A 38 5.22 17.72 7.15
C ASP A 38 4.47 17.11 5.94
N THR A 39 3.13 17.04 6.00
CA THR A 39 2.31 16.61 4.86
C THR A 39 2.37 17.62 3.73
N ALA A 40 2.29 18.92 4.04
CA ALA A 40 2.41 19.98 3.04
C ALA A 40 3.79 19.98 2.37
N ALA A 41 4.86 19.70 3.12
CA ALA A 41 6.21 19.60 2.58
C ALA A 41 6.36 18.43 1.60
N LEU A 42 5.79 17.25 1.92
CA LEU A 42 5.81 16.09 1.03
C LEU A 42 4.93 16.29 -0.22
N GLN A 43 3.79 16.97 -0.08
CA GLN A 43 2.92 17.31 -1.23
C GLN A 43 3.53 18.36 -2.15
N ALA A 44 4.35 19.27 -1.61
CA ALA A 44 5.01 20.32 -2.38
C ALA A 44 6.32 19.87 -3.03
N ALA A 45 6.80 18.67 -2.71
CA ALA A 45 8.03 18.11 -3.21
C ALA A 45 7.74 17.23 -4.43
N ASP A 46 8.15 17.68 -5.62
CA ASP A 46 7.89 17.00 -6.89
C ASP A 46 8.52 15.60 -6.98
N GLU A 47 9.49 15.29 -6.11
CA GLU A 47 10.14 13.98 -6.06
C GLU A 47 9.34 12.89 -5.31
N TRP A 48 8.18 13.25 -4.71
CA TRP A 48 7.34 12.33 -3.92
C TRP A 48 5.93 12.20 -4.49
N GLU A 49 5.50 10.96 -4.74
CA GLU A 49 4.12 10.67 -5.13
C GLU A 49 3.33 10.01 -3.99
N ILE A 50 2.05 10.36 -3.88
CA ILE A 50 1.10 9.67 -3.01
C ILE A 50 0.91 8.23 -3.51
N THR A 51 0.95 7.28 -2.58
CA THR A 51 0.79 5.85 -2.86
C THR A 51 -0.13 5.13 -1.87
N GLY A 52 -0.26 3.82 -2.02
CA GLY A 52 -1.16 2.99 -1.21
C GLY A 52 -2.62 3.12 -1.59
N LEU A 53 -3.51 2.89 -0.63
CA LEU A 53 -4.97 2.98 -0.86
C LEU A 53 -5.39 4.32 -1.45
N ALA A 54 -4.72 5.42 -1.09
CA ALA A 54 -5.03 6.73 -1.65
C ALA A 54 -4.81 6.80 -3.17
N ARG A 55 -3.87 6.01 -3.72
CA ARG A 55 -3.55 5.97 -5.15
C ARG A 55 -4.53 5.12 -5.96
N PHE A 56 -5.38 4.31 -5.32
CA PHE A 56 -6.38 3.48 -6.01
C PHE A 56 -7.42 4.35 -6.75
N ALA A 57 -7.65 5.58 -6.30
CA ALA A 57 -8.49 6.53 -7.02
C ALA A 57 -7.98 6.88 -8.43
N ALA A 58 -6.69 6.71 -8.71
CA ALA A 58 -6.14 6.85 -10.07
C ALA A 58 -6.49 5.68 -10.99
N PHE A 59 -7.04 4.60 -10.43
CA PHE A 59 -7.55 3.41 -11.11
C PHE A 59 -9.07 3.31 -10.96
N ASP A 60 -9.77 4.43 -10.77
CA ASP A 60 -11.23 4.49 -10.56
C ASP A 60 -11.76 3.66 -9.37
N LEU A 61 -10.87 3.20 -8.47
CA LEU A 61 -11.19 2.46 -7.26
C LEU A 61 -11.16 3.40 -6.04
N GLN A 62 -12.29 4.04 -5.74
CA GLN A 62 -12.41 4.98 -4.63
C GLN A 62 -13.04 4.35 -3.39
N PHE A 63 -12.25 4.13 -2.34
CA PHE A 63 -12.73 3.58 -1.06
C PHE A 63 -13.14 4.66 -0.06
N PHE A 64 -14.31 4.52 0.55
CA PHE A 64 -14.74 5.34 1.68
C PHE A 64 -14.16 4.78 2.98
N LEU A 65 -12.93 5.15 3.30
CA LEU A 65 -12.29 4.76 4.55
C LEU A 65 -12.85 5.62 5.70
N ALA A 66 -13.40 4.97 6.72
CA ALA A 66 -13.80 5.64 7.96
C ALA A 66 -12.54 5.97 8.78
N GLY A 67 -11.91 7.11 8.47
CA GLY A 67 -10.72 7.63 9.15
C GLY A 67 -9.73 8.27 8.17
N GLU A 68 -8.78 9.05 8.68
CA GLU A 68 -7.68 9.59 7.88
C GLU A 68 -6.95 8.43 7.18
N PRO A 69 -6.84 8.42 5.83
CA PRO A 69 -6.01 7.46 5.15
C PRO A 69 -4.60 7.56 5.70
N ALA A 70 -3.94 6.42 5.95
CA ALA A 70 -2.50 6.45 6.10
C ALA A 70 -1.94 6.84 4.73
N PHE A 71 -1.66 8.13 4.51
CA PHE A 71 -1.00 8.57 3.29
C PHE A 71 0.41 8.01 3.31
N TRP A 72 0.81 7.44 2.19
CA TRP A 72 2.17 7.03 1.96
C TRP A 72 2.74 7.84 0.82
N TYR A 73 4.03 8.11 0.92
CA TYR A 73 4.79 8.72 -0.14
C TYR A 73 5.89 7.75 -0.55
N ALA A 74 6.13 7.67 -1.86
CA ALA A 74 7.25 6.92 -2.42
C ALA A 74 8.02 7.84 -3.39
N PRO A 75 9.34 7.68 -3.48
CA PRO A 75 10.15 8.49 -4.39
C PRO A 75 9.91 8.08 -5.85
N GLY A 76 9.72 9.06 -6.73
CA GLY A 76 9.77 8.89 -8.19
C GLY A 76 8.47 9.18 -8.93
N GLU A 77 8.62 9.55 -10.21
CA GLU A 77 7.53 9.66 -11.19
C GLU A 77 7.13 8.26 -11.69
N ASN A 78 5.83 7.92 -11.63
CA ASN A 78 5.22 6.69 -12.18
C ASN A 78 5.36 5.42 -11.34
N LEU A 79 4.72 5.41 -10.17
CA LEU A 79 4.52 4.18 -9.40
C LEU A 79 3.75 3.13 -10.22
N THR A 80 4.29 1.91 -10.29
CA THR A 80 3.61 0.79 -10.96
C THR A 80 2.42 0.31 -10.12
N PRO A 81 1.38 -0.29 -10.74
CA PRO A 81 0.27 -0.87 -10.00
C PRO A 81 0.73 -1.91 -8.97
N ALA A 82 1.73 -2.73 -9.30
CA ALA A 82 2.33 -3.70 -8.38
C ALA A 82 2.96 -3.02 -7.15
N GLN A 83 3.64 -1.88 -7.33
CA GLN A 83 4.16 -1.09 -6.21
C GLN A 83 3.01 -0.55 -5.35
N VAL A 84 1.95 -0.02 -5.96
CA VAL A 84 0.77 0.50 -5.24
C VAL A 84 0.09 -0.61 -4.41
N VAL A 85 -0.02 -1.83 -4.96
CA VAL A 85 -0.50 -3.01 -4.24
C VAL A 85 0.42 -3.33 -3.06
N CYS A 86 1.73 -3.45 -3.27
CA CYS A 86 2.66 -3.74 -2.17
C CYS A 86 2.55 -2.69 -1.07
N HIS A 87 2.53 -1.40 -1.43
CA HIS A 87 2.40 -0.31 -0.48
C HIS A 87 1.12 -0.46 0.37
N SER A 88 -0.02 -0.81 -0.25
CA SER A 88 -1.31 -1.11 0.43
C SER A 88 -1.25 -2.14 1.55
N LEU A 89 -0.28 -3.06 1.48
CA LEU A 89 -0.19 -4.23 2.35
C LEU A 89 0.91 -4.10 3.41
N VAL A 90 1.94 -3.27 3.22
CA VAL A 90 3.09 -3.17 4.16
C VAL A 90 2.65 -2.82 5.58
N ALA A 91 1.60 -2.01 5.73
CA ALA A 91 1.12 -1.59 7.03
C ALA A 91 0.15 -2.58 7.70
N ASP A 92 -0.53 -3.40 6.90
CA ASP A 92 -1.63 -4.27 7.32
C ASP A 92 -1.96 -5.28 6.20
N THR A 93 -1.80 -6.57 6.49
CA THR A 93 -2.21 -7.69 5.61
C THR A 93 -3.52 -8.34 6.06
N GLY A 94 -4.35 -7.59 6.78
CA GLY A 94 -5.69 -8.00 7.16
C GLY A 94 -6.63 -8.16 5.96
N SER A 95 -7.72 -8.90 6.18
CA SER A 95 -8.71 -9.27 5.15
C SER A 95 -9.19 -8.09 4.30
N ARG A 96 -9.39 -6.91 4.89
CA ARG A 96 -9.84 -5.73 4.17
C ARG A 96 -8.78 -5.22 3.18
N GLN A 97 -7.54 -5.06 3.61
CA GLN A 97 -6.45 -4.57 2.78
C GLN A 97 -6.10 -5.57 1.68
N VAL A 98 -6.12 -6.87 2.01
CA VAL A 98 -5.97 -7.95 1.03
C VAL A 98 -7.10 -7.91 0.00
N SER A 99 -8.34 -7.71 0.42
CA SER A 99 -9.49 -7.59 -0.51
C SER A 99 -9.31 -6.41 -1.48
N TYR A 100 -8.88 -5.25 -0.98
CA TYR A 100 -8.62 -4.11 -1.85
C TYR A 100 -7.43 -4.36 -2.78
N ALA A 101 -6.34 -4.93 -2.29
CA ALA A 101 -5.20 -5.32 -3.12
C ALA A 101 -5.62 -6.25 -4.27
N LEU A 102 -6.44 -7.27 -3.99
CA LEU A 102 -7.00 -8.17 -4.99
C LEU A 102 -7.84 -7.42 -6.04
N LEU A 103 -8.67 -6.46 -5.63
CA LEU A 103 -9.44 -5.63 -6.58
C LEU A 103 -8.51 -4.89 -7.55
N LEU A 104 -7.42 -4.29 -7.07
CA LEU A 104 -6.49 -3.58 -7.94
C LEU A 104 -5.70 -4.54 -8.84
N ILE A 105 -5.37 -5.74 -8.36
CA ILE A 105 -4.74 -6.78 -9.18
C ILE A 105 -5.62 -7.13 -10.37
N GLU A 106 -6.90 -7.44 -10.15
CA GLU A 106 -7.82 -7.77 -11.24
C GLU A 106 -8.16 -6.55 -12.10
N HIS A 107 -8.44 -5.39 -11.49
CA HIS A 107 -8.85 -4.19 -12.22
C HIS A 107 -7.75 -3.62 -13.14
N ALA A 108 -6.50 -3.65 -12.68
CA ALA A 108 -5.36 -3.17 -13.46
C ALA A 108 -4.65 -4.29 -14.25
N ASP A 109 -5.22 -5.51 -14.29
CA ASP A 109 -4.64 -6.70 -14.93
C ASP A 109 -3.16 -6.90 -14.57
N ILE A 110 -2.85 -6.83 -13.28
CA ILE A 110 -1.48 -6.99 -12.80
C ILE A 110 -1.09 -8.45 -12.98
N HIS A 111 0.01 -8.71 -13.68
CA HIS A 111 0.51 -10.06 -13.84
C HIS A 111 1.21 -10.57 -12.58
N GLU A 112 1.10 -11.88 -12.35
CA GLU A 112 1.72 -12.54 -11.19
C GLU A 112 3.22 -12.29 -11.09
N ASN A 113 3.92 -12.32 -12.23
CA ASN A 113 5.35 -12.05 -12.27
C ASN A 113 5.71 -10.63 -11.83
N ASP A 114 4.88 -9.63 -12.12
CA ASP A 114 5.14 -8.24 -11.77
C ASP A 114 5.04 -8.06 -10.25
N LEU A 115 3.99 -8.64 -9.65
CA LEU A 115 3.82 -8.58 -8.20
C LEU A 115 4.86 -9.43 -7.47
N ARG A 116 5.17 -10.64 -7.95
CA ARG A 116 6.21 -11.50 -7.36
C ARG A 116 7.62 -10.91 -7.48
N SER A 117 7.88 -10.08 -8.50
CA SER A 117 9.16 -9.35 -8.63
C SER A 117 9.22 -8.11 -7.72
N THR A 118 8.06 -7.57 -7.34
CA THR A 118 7.94 -6.34 -6.53
C THR A 118 7.80 -6.63 -5.03
N ALA A 119 7.11 -7.69 -4.64
CA ALA A 119 6.85 -8.08 -3.27
C ALA A 119 8.10 -8.29 -2.38
N PRO A 120 9.23 -8.84 -2.89
CA PRO A 120 10.44 -9.02 -2.09
C PRO A 120 11.03 -7.74 -1.52
N TRP A 121 10.83 -6.61 -2.19
CA TRP A 121 11.30 -5.31 -1.69
C TRP A 121 10.56 -4.86 -0.42
N TYR A 122 9.43 -5.49 -0.12
CA TYR A 122 8.54 -5.13 0.99
C TYR A 122 8.29 -6.28 1.97
N GLY A 123 8.91 -7.45 1.78
CA GLY A 123 8.68 -8.63 2.62
C GLY A 123 7.28 -9.24 2.45
N LEU A 124 6.69 -9.11 1.26
CA LEU A 124 5.33 -9.55 0.94
C LEU A 124 5.27 -10.80 0.05
N GLU A 125 6.38 -11.53 -0.11
CA GLU A 125 6.46 -12.70 -1.00
C GLU A 125 5.41 -13.78 -0.70
N PRO A 126 5.18 -14.18 0.57
CA PRO A 126 4.16 -15.15 0.89
C PRO A 126 2.75 -14.60 0.61
N THR A 127 2.50 -13.33 0.96
CA THR A 127 1.23 -12.63 0.72
C THR A 127 0.90 -12.55 -0.77
N ALA A 128 1.87 -12.21 -1.61
CA ALA A 128 1.71 -12.17 -3.07
C ALA A 128 1.35 -13.56 -3.61
N SER A 129 2.04 -14.61 -3.15
CA SER A 129 1.75 -15.99 -3.56
C SER A 129 0.35 -16.43 -3.12
N ASP A 130 -0.06 -16.09 -1.90
CA ASP A 130 -1.38 -16.45 -1.38
C ASP A 130 -2.52 -15.73 -2.11
N MET A 131 -2.32 -14.48 -2.51
CA MET A 131 -3.31 -13.72 -3.30
C MET A 131 -3.53 -14.34 -4.68
N TYR A 132 -2.47 -14.73 -5.40
CA TYR A 132 -2.65 -15.42 -6.69
C TYR A 132 -3.22 -16.83 -6.53
N ALA A 133 -2.83 -17.56 -5.48
CA ALA A 133 -3.47 -18.82 -5.14
C ALA A 133 -4.98 -18.62 -4.91
N PHE A 134 -5.41 -17.53 -4.27
CA PHE A 134 -6.83 -17.19 -4.14
C PHE A 134 -7.50 -16.90 -5.48
N LEU A 135 -6.93 -16.04 -6.31
CA LEU A 135 -7.47 -15.68 -7.62
C LEU A 135 -7.60 -16.89 -8.57
N ASN A 136 -6.67 -17.85 -8.47
CA ASN A 136 -6.69 -19.07 -9.27
C ASN A 136 -7.62 -20.17 -8.71
N GLY A 137 -8.25 -19.95 -7.55
CA GLY A 137 -9.04 -20.98 -6.87
C GLY A 137 -8.19 -22.09 -6.21
N GLU A 138 -6.91 -21.82 -5.98
CA GLU A 138 -5.89 -22.74 -5.46
C GLU A 138 -5.54 -22.45 -3.99
N VAL A 139 -6.52 -22.08 -3.16
CA VAL A 139 -6.31 -21.67 -1.75
C VAL A 139 -5.64 -22.74 -0.86
N ASP A 140 -5.60 -24.00 -1.30
CA ASP A 140 -4.87 -25.08 -0.64
C ASP A 140 -3.35 -25.03 -0.89
N GLN A 141 -2.91 -24.30 -1.92
CA GLN A 141 -1.49 -24.13 -2.30
C GLN A 141 -0.82 -22.91 -1.64
N ARG A 142 -1.49 -22.29 -0.66
CA ARG A 142 -0.99 -21.10 0.04
C ARG A 142 0.33 -21.35 0.75
N GLN A 143 1.25 -20.40 0.59
CA GLN A 143 2.57 -20.43 1.21
C GLN A 143 2.53 -19.94 2.66
N SER A 144 1.63 -19.02 3.00
CA SER A 144 1.44 -18.55 4.36
C SER A 144 -0.01 -18.69 4.83
N ARG A 145 -0.15 -18.99 6.12
CA ARG A 145 -1.45 -18.92 6.81
C ARG A 145 -1.64 -17.61 7.59
N GLU A 146 -0.64 -16.74 7.55
CA GLU A 146 -0.67 -15.41 8.18
C GLU A 146 -1.43 -14.40 7.31
N THR A 147 -1.43 -14.60 5.99
CA THR A 147 -2.25 -13.81 5.07
C THR A 147 -3.72 -14.10 5.30
N VAL A 148 -4.48 -13.09 5.72
CA VAL A 148 -5.93 -13.23 5.93
C VAL A 148 -6.63 -12.99 4.60
N LEU A 149 -6.90 -14.07 3.87
CA LEU A 149 -7.68 -13.99 2.63
C LEU A 149 -9.16 -13.71 2.89
N PRO A 150 -9.86 -13.02 1.98
CA PRO A 150 -11.30 -12.86 2.07
C PRO A 150 -12.04 -14.17 1.81
N ASN A 151 -13.32 -14.20 2.19
CA ASN A 151 -14.24 -15.22 1.70
C ASN A 151 -14.54 -14.97 0.20
N PRO A 152 -14.60 -16.01 -0.66
CA PRO A 152 -14.89 -15.84 -2.09
C PRO A 152 -16.21 -15.12 -2.40
N ASP A 153 -17.31 -15.47 -1.72
CA ASP A 153 -18.64 -14.86 -1.95
C ASP A 153 -18.66 -13.39 -1.53
N GLU A 154 -17.99 -13.06 -0.42
CA GLU A 154 -17.81 -11.67 0.03
C GLU A 154 -16.96 -10.87 -0.96
N TYR A 155 -15.93 -11.49 -1.52
CA TYR A 155 -15.07 -10.88 -2.52
C TYR A 155 -15.78 -10.65 -3.86
N ASP A 156 -16.61 -11.59 -4.33
CA ASP A 156 -17.43 -11.41 -5.53
C ASP A 156 -18.47 -10.30 -5.36
N SER A 157 -19.05 -10.19 -4.17
CA SER A 157 -19.93 -9.06 -3.80
C SER A 157 -19.18 -7.73 -3.84
N LEU A 158 -17.93 -7.73 -3.37
CA LEU A 158 -17.06 -6.55 -3.40
C LEU A 158 -16.69 -6.15 -4.84
N LYS A 159 -16.32 -7.10 -5.70
CA LYS A 159 -16.05 -6.83 -7.13
C LYS A 159 -17.24 -6.16 -7.80
N SER A 160 -18.44 -6.69 -7.57
CA SER A 160 -19.70 -6.14 -8.09
C SER A 160 -19.95 -4.71 -7.61
N GLN A 161 -19.62 -4.40 -6.35
CA GLN A 161 -19.75 -3.05 -5.79
C GLN A 161 -18.86 -2.02 -6.50
N TYR A 162 -17.66 -2.43 -6.91
CA TYR A 162 -16.66 -1.54 -7.52
C TYR A 162 -16.57 -1.67 -9.05
N GLY A 163 -17.43 -2.47 -9.68
CA GLY A 163 -17.47 -2.63 -11.14
C GLY A 163 -16.26 -3.38 -11.71
N VAL A 164 -15.58 -4.20 -10.90
CA VAL A 164 -14.52 -5.11 -11.36
C VAL A 164 -15.20 -6.39 -11.84
N MET A 165 -14.85 -6.87 -13.04
CA MET A 165 -15.48 -8.04 -13.69
C MET A 165 -14.44 -9.09 -14.07
#